data_AF-A0A9N9J2R1-F1
#
_entry.id   AF-A0A9N9J2R1-F1
#
_cell.length_a   1.000
_cell.length_b   1.000
_cell.length_c   1.000
_cell.angle_alpha   90.00
_cell.angle_beta   90.00
_cell.angle_gamma   90.00
#
_symmetry.space_group_name_H-M   'P 1'
#
loop_
_entity.id
_entity.type
_entity.pdbx_description
1 polymer ?
#
loop_
_entity_poly.entity_id
_entity_poly.type
_entity_poly.pdbx_seq_one_letter_code
_entity_poly.pdbx_strand_id
1 'polypeptide(L)' 'ASIRKTSLVFGIEPKQFCDWRSKKNELMLTHSHIRRLNTGPRPKYPELEVELNNWIRALRAKLKVVTCNMVQVKAKTLA' A
#
# COMPACT_ATOMS: atom_id res chain seq x y z
N ALA A 1 -3.50 -14.45 25.83
CA ALA A 1 -3.49 -15.56 24.84
C ALA A 1 -2.06 -15.93 24.50
N SER A 2 -1.76 -17.23 24.34
CA SER A 2 -0.42 -17.68 23.91
C SER A 2 -0.20 -17.30 22.45
N ILE A 3 0.91 -16.60 22.15
CA ILE A 3 1.27 -16.14 20.79
C ILE A 3 1.24 -17.32 19.81
N ARG A 4 1.90 -18.43 20.14
CA ARG A 4 1.94 -19.62 19.28
C ARG A 4 0.56 -20.23 19.04
N LYS A 5 -0.27 -20.32 20.08
CA LYS A 5 -1.62 -20.88 19.96
C LYS A 5 -2.49 -20.01 19.05
N THR A 6 -2.44 -18.68 19.24
CA THR A 6 -3.19 -17.73 18.42
C THR A 6 -2.68 -17.71 16.98
N SER A 7 -1.37 -17.67 16.78
CA SER A 7 -0.74 -17.77 15.46
C SER A 7 -1.15 -19.02 14.69
N LEU A 8 -1.19 -20.18 15.37
CA LEU A 8 -1.63 -21.44 14.76
C LEU A 8 -3.11 -21.40 14.36
N VAL A 9 -3.99 -20.89 15.24
CA VAL A 9 -5.43 -20.79 14.97
C VAL A 9 -5.72 -19.92 13.75
N PHE A 10 -4.97 -18.82 13.58
CA PHE A 10 -5.18 -17.86 12.49
C PHE A 10 -4.25 -18.09 11.29
N GLY A 11 -3.39 -19.10 11.30
CA GLY A 11 -2.46 -19.38 10.19
C GLY A 11 -1.46 -18.27 9.91
N ILE A 12 -1.07 -17.51 10.93
CA ILE A 12 -0.14 -16.37 10.81
C ILE A 12 1.19 -16.67 11.49
N GLU A 13 2.27 -16.05 11.01
CA GLU A 13 3.58 -16.24 11.62
C GLU A 13 3.61 -15.61 13.03
N PRO A 14 4.22 -16.26 14.04
CA PRO A 14 4.40 -15.67 15.38
C PRO A 14 5.04 -14.28 15.37
N LYS A 15 5.97 -14.04 14.45
CA LYS A 15 6.62 -12.74 14.27
C LYS A 15 5.63 -11.66 13.82
N GLN A 16 4.78 -11.97 12.84
CA GLN A 16 3.73 -11.06 12.38
C GLN A 16 2.73 -10.75 13.49
N PHE A 17 2.35 -11.74 14.29
CA PHE A 17 1.48 -11.52 15.45
C PHE A 17 2.12 -10.58 16.48
N CYS A 18 3.41 -10.74 16.77
CA CYS A 18 4.15 -9.83 17.65
C CYS A 18 4.17 -8.40 17.10
N ASP A 19 4.47 -8.22 15.81
CA ASP A 19 4.50 -6.91 15.17
C ASP A 19 3.13 -6.22 15.22
N TRP A 20 2.05 -6.95 14.95
CA TRP A 20 0.70 -6.41 15.03
C TRP A 20 0.28 -6.09 16.46
N ARG A 21 0.70 -6.91 17.42
CA ARG A 21 0.45 -6.64 18.84
C ARG A 21 1.13 -5.35 19.28
N SER A 22 2.38 -5.12 18.88
CA SER A 22 3.12 -3.89 19.18
C SER A 22 2.49 -2.67 18.51
N LYS A 23 1.96 -2.83 17.28
CA LYS A 23 1.33 -1.76 16.50
C LYS A 23 -0.20 -1.71 16.65
N LYS A 24 -0.77 -2.33 17.70
CA LYS A 24 -2.22 -2.50 17.84
C LYS A 24 -2.99 -1.18 17.73
N ASN A 25 -2.55 -0.15 18.45
CA ASN A 25 -3.23 1.15 18.44
C ASN A 25 -3.16 1.82 17.06
N GLU A 26 -2.02 1.72 16.39
CA GLU A 26 -1.85 2.23 15.03
C GLU A 26 -2.77 1.47 14.05
N LEU A 27 -2.82 0.14 14.13
CA LEU A 27 -3.69 -0.72 13.32
C LEU A 27 -5.18 -0.38 13.49
N MET A 28 -5.60 -0.09 14.72
CA MET A 28 -6.99 0.30 15.01
C MET A 28 -7.35 1.69 14.48
N LEU A 29 -6.37 2.61 14.44
CA LEU A 29 -6.55 3.96 13.90
C LEU A 29 -6.48 4.00 12.37
N THR A 30 -5.77 3.06 11.74
CA THR A 30 -5.71 2.96 10.29
C THR A 30 -7.00 2.37 9.71
N HIS A 31 -7.88 3.22 9.19
CA HIS A 31 -8.95 2.77 8.29
C HIS A 31 -8.35 2.17 7.00
N SER A 32 -9.05 1.19 6.43
CA SER A 32 -8.65 0.52 5.18
C SER A 32 -8.42 1.49 4.00
N HIS A 33 -9.01 2.68 4.07
CA HIS A 33 -8.93 3.73 3.06
C HIS A 33 -7.80 4.76 3.30
N ILE A 34 -7.19 4.80 4.49
CA ILE A 34 -6.40 5.96 4.94
C ILE A 34 -4.88 5.69 4.91
N ARG A 35 -4.42 4.54 5.40
CA ARG A 35 -2.96 4.32 5.54
C ARG A 35 -2.61 2.84 5.50
N ARG A 36 -1.82 2.45 4.50
CA ARG A 36 -1.17 1.14 4.48
C ARG A 36 -0.04 1.15 5.50
N LEU A 37 -0.17 0.36 6.58
CA LEU A 37 0.88 0.19 7.59
C LEU A 37 2.10 -0.58 7.07
N ASN A 38 1.86 -1.46 6.10
CA ASN A 38 2.91 -2.02 5.27
C ASN A 38 3.10 -1.09 4.07
N THR A 39 3.86 0.00 4.26
CA THR A 39 4.47 0.67 3.11
C THR A 39 5.41 -0.36 2.49
N GLY A 40 5.15 -0.72 1.24
CA GLY A 40 6.04 -1.57 0.48
C GLY A 40 7.46 -0.96 0.36
N PRO A 41 8.30 -1.50 -0.53
CA PRO A 41 9.58 -0.88 -0.84
C PRO A 41 9.41 0.61 -1.11
N ARG A 42 10.40 1.41 -0.68
CA ARG A 42 10.41 2.83 -1.00
C ARG A 42 10.36 3.01 -2.53
N PRO A 43 9.63 4.01 -3.04
CA PRO A 43 9.63 4.39 -4.45
C PRO A 43 11.06 4.48 -4.98
N LYS A 44 11.32 3.92 -6.16
CA LYS A 44 12.63 4.05 -6.80
C LYS A 44 12.77 5.43 -7.46
N TYR A 45 11.66 6.00 -7.92
CA TYR A 45 11.60 7.32 -8.56
C TYR A 45 10.49 8.16 -7.91
N PRO A 46 10.75 8.74 -6.72
CA PRO A 46 9.70 9.34 -5.89
C PRO A 46 8.94 10.47 -6.59
N GLU A 47 9.64 11.37 -7.29
CA GLU A 47 9.02 12.52 -7.98
C GLU A 47 8.16 12.07 -9.17
N LEU A 48 8.72 11.21 -10.03
CA LEU A 48 8.01 10.63 -11.18
C LEU A 48 6.78 9.82 -10.75
N GLU A 49 6.91 9.00 -9.71
CA GLU A 49 5.80 8.20 -9.18
C GLU A 49 4.70 9.08 -8.58
N VAL A 50 5.03 10.22 -7.95
CA VAL A 50 4.04 11.19 -7.44
C VAL A 50 3.29 11.84 -8.59
N GLU A 51 3.99 12.28 -9.64
CA GLU A 51 3.34 12.92 -10.79
C GLU A 51 2.43 11.95 -11.55
N LEU A 52 2.90 10.72 -11.80
CA LEU A 52 2.08 9.67 -12.41
C LEU A 52 0.85 9.34 -11.57
N ASN A 53 0.98 9.25 -10.25
CA ASN A 53 -0.15 9.00 -9.37
C ASN A 53 -1.20 10.12 -9.42
N ASN A 54 -0.76 11.39 -9.45
CA ASN A 54 -1.66 12.53 -9.59
C ASN A 54 -2.39 12.50 -10.93
N TRP A 55 -1.69 12.17 -12.02
CA TRP A 55 -2.28 12.01 -13.34
C TRP A 55 -3.30 10.86 -13.39
N ILE A 56 -2.99 9.70 -12.80
CA ILE A 56 -3.93 8.56 -12.70
C ILE A 56 -5.17 8.94 -11.90
N ARG A 57 -5.01 9.63 -10.76
CA ARG A 57 -6.13 10.12 -9.94
C ARG A 57 -7.05 11.05 -10.74
N ALA A 58 -6.48 11.98 -11.51
CA ALA A 58 -7.24 12.89 -12.36
C ALA A 58 -8.02 12.15 -13.47
N LEU A 59 -7.46 11.09 -14.05
CA LEU A 59 -8.15 10.26 -15.05
C LEU A 59 -9.28 9.44 -14.44
N ARG A 60 -9.04 8.83 -13.27
CA ARG A 60 -10.05 8.03 -12.55
C ARG A 60 -11.21 8.88 -12.03
N ALA A 61 -10.94 10.12 -11.61
CA ALA A 61 -11.99 11.09 -11.27
C ALA A 61 -12.93 11.38 -12.45
N LYS A 62 -12.44 11.23 -13.69
CA LYS A 62 -13.22 11.34 -14.93
C LYS A 62 -13.76 9.99 -15.42
N LEU A 63 -13.73 8.96 -14.58
CA LEU A 63 -14.13 7.58 -14.89
C LEU A 63 -13.41 6.98 -16.11
N LYS A 64 -12.21 7.49 -16.43
CA LYS A 64 -11.40 6.94 -17.53
C LYS A 64 -10.64 5.70 -17.06
N VAL A 65 -10.67 4.67 -17.90
CA VAL A 65 -9.85 3.48 -17.72
C VAL A 65 -8.38 3.84 -17.98
N VAL A 66 -7.51 3.44 -17.06
CA VAL A 66 -6.05 3.65 -17.18
C VAL A 66 -5.38 2.29 -17.27
N THR A 67 -4.71 2.03 -18.39
CA THR A 67 -3.97 0.78 -18.63
C THR A 67 -2.48 0.96 -18.32
N CYS A 68 -1.77 -0.16 -18.12
CA CYS A 68 -0.32 -0.13 -17.86
C CYS A 68 0.46 0.56 -18.99
N ASN A 69 0.13 0.30 -20.26
CA ASN A 69 0.78 0.92 -21.41
C ASN A 69 0.65 2.45 -21.38
N MET A 70 -0.52 2.98 -21.01
CA MET A 70 -0.71 4.42 -20.91
C MET A 70 0.20 5.05 -19.85
N VAL A 71 0.36 4.36 -18.70
CA VAL A 71 1.26 4.79 -17.63
C VAL A 71 2.71 4.75 -18.11
N GLN A 72 3.12 3.70 -18.82
CA GLN A 72 4.47 3.60 -19.37
C GLN A 72 4.78 4.69 -20.40
N VAL A 73 3.84 4.98 -21.31
CA VAL A 73 3.98 6.06 -22.29
C VAL A 73 4.08 7.40 -21.57
N LYS A 74 3.20 7.67 -20.60
CA LYS A 74 3.24 8.90 -19.82
C LYS A 74 4.55 9.03 -19.04
N ALA A 75 5.04 7.96 -18.43
CA ALA A 75 6.32 7.95 -17.71
C ALA A 75 7.49 8.30 -18.62
N LYS A 76 7.54 7.75 -19.84
CA LYS A 76 8.57 8.07 -20.84
C LYS A 76 8.51 9.52 -21.33
N THR A 77 7.34 10.17 -21.29
CA THR A 77 7.22 11.60 -21.66
C THR A 77 7.61 12.56 -20.54
N LEU A 78 7.68 12.06 -19.30
CA LEU A 78 8.01 12.85 -18.11
C LEU A 78 9.48 12.69 -17.68
N ALA A 79 10.14 11.63 -18.15
CA ALA A 79 11.56 11.36 -17.96
C ALA A 79 12.38 12.00 -19.09
#